data_AF-A0A1H8XNG2-F1
#
_entry.id   AF-A0A1H8XNG2-F1
#
_cell.length_a   1.000
_cell.length_b   1.000
_cell.length_c   1.000
_cell.angle_alpha   90.00
_cell.angle_beta   90.00
_cell.angle_gamma   90.00
#
_symmetry.space_group_name_H-M   'P 1'
#
loop_
_entity.id
_entity.type
_entity.pdbx_description
1 polymer ?
#
loop_
_entity_poly.entity_id
_entity_poly.type
_entity_poly.pdbx_seq_one_letter_code
_entity_poly.pdbx_strand_id
1 'polypeptide(L)' 'MAKYEFPCDRETAGHIIHAVKVLGWSQAKASHYFCVNGGTVSKIVRGLAHHGVGPLPF' A
#
# COMPACT_ATOMS: atom_id res chain seq x y z
N MET A 1 -12.65 -13.29 13.99
CA MET A 1 -11.85 -12.09 13.64
C MET A 1 -10.70 -12.54 12.75
N ALA A 2 -10.73 -12.22 11.46
CA ALA A 2 -9.68 -12.61 10.54
C ALA A 2 -8.37 -11.89 10.91
N LYS A 3 -7.36 -12.65 11.33
CA LYS A 3 -6.00 -12.16 11.54
C LYS A 3 -5.44 -11.74 10.18
N TYR A 4 -4.99 -10.49 10.12
CA TYR A 4 -4.59 -9.75 8.94
C TYR A 4 -3.53 -10.51 8.10
N GLU A 5 -3.89 -10.90 6.88
CA GLU A 5 -3.09 -11.81 6.02
C GLU A 5 -2.12 -11.08 5.06
N PHE A 6 -1.85 -9.79 5.29
CA PHE A 6 -1.04 -8.96 4.38
C PHE A 6 -0.03 -8.15 5.20
N PRO A 7 1.22 -8.62 5.36
CA PRO A 7 2.21 -7.98 6.20
C PRO A 7 2.72 -6.71 5.51
N CYS A 8 2.06 -5.59 5.75
CA CYS A 8 2.69 -4.27 5.77
C CYS A 8 2.07 -3.50 6.92
N ASP A 9 2.87 -2.71 7.62
CA ASP A 9 2.37 -1.82 8.65
C ASP A 9 1.60 -0.64 8.02
N ARG A 10 0.91 0.12 8.88
CA ARG A 10 0.06 1.24 8.48
C ARG A 10 0.86 2.37 7.81
N GLU A 11 2.12 2.55 8.21
CA GLU A 11 3.01 3.59 7.70
C GLU A 11 3.43 3.26 6.26
N THR A 12 3.91 2.04 6.03
CA THR A 12 4.24 1.50 4.71
C THR A 12 3.04 1.59 3.76
N ALA A 13 1.83 1.28 4.24
CA ALA A 13 0.61 1.46 3.44
C ALA A 13 0.40 2.92 3.02
N GLY A 14 0.67 3.89 3.90
CA GLY A 14 0.60 5.32 3.57
C GLY A 14 1.61 5.74 2.51
N HIS A 15 2.82 5.21 2.57
CA HIS A 15 3.88 5.45 1.58
C HIS A 15 3.51 4.84 0.22
N ILE A 16 2.94 3.63 0.21
CA ILE A 16 2.43 2.98 -1.01
C ILE A 16 1.33 3.83 -1.65
N ILE A 17 0.38 4.36 -0.86
CA ILE A 17 -0.68 5.23 -1.38
C ILE A 17 -0.09 6.51 -1.97
N HIS A 18 0.87 7.14 -1.30
CA HIS A 18 1.56 8.32 -1.82
C HIS A 18 2.28 8.02 -3.14
N ALA A 19 3.07 6.95 -3.20
CA ALA A 19 3.79 6.54 -4.40
C ALA A 19 2.86 6.30 -5.60
N VAL A 20 1.75 5.58 -5.41
CA VAL A 20 0.84 5.22 -6.51
C VAL A 20 -0.09 6.38 -6.87
N LYS A 21 -0.78 6.98 -5.88
CA LYS A 21 -1.83 7.99 -6.14
C LYS A 21 -1.30 9.41 -6.32
N VAL A 22 -0.16 9.75 -5.73
CA VAL A 22 0.39 11.11 -5.78
C VAL A 22 1.55 11.18 -6.78
N LEU A 23 2.50 10.25 -6.72
CA LEU A 23 3.65 10.25 -7.63
C LEU A 23 3.44 9.49 -8.95
N GLY A 24 2.26 8.88 -9.14
CA GLY A 24 1.90 8.18 -10.37
C GLY A 24 2.71 6.90 -10.63
N TRP A 25 3.25 6.26 -9.58
CA TRP A 25 3.95 4.99 -9.76
C TRP A 25 3.00 3.88 -10.16
N SER A 26 3.49 2.95 -10.98
CA SER A 26 2.78 1.70 -11.21
C SER A 26 2.74 0.86 -9.93
N GLN A 27 1.68 0.07 -9.75
CA GLN A 27 1.57 -0.84 -8.60
C GLN A 27 2.70 -1.88 -8.59
N ALA A 28 3.20 -2.30 -9.76
CA ALA A 28 4.35 -3.19 -9.87
C ALA A 28 5.64 -2.52 -9.35
N LYS A 29 5.87 -1.24 -9.68
CA LYS A 29 7.01 -0.48 -9.15
C LYS A 29 6.91 -0.34 -7.63
N ALA A 30 5.73 0.02 -7.11
CA ALA A 30 5.51 0.11 -5.67
C ALA A 30 5.72 -1.25 -4.97
N SER A 31 5.20 -2.33 -5.55
CA SER A 31 5.40 -3.70 -5.05
C SER A 31 6.88 -4.06 -4.92
N HIS A 32 7.67 -3.78 -5.96
CA HIS A 32 9.11 -4.02 -5.95
C HIS A 32 9.85 -3.14 -4.94
N TYR A 33 9.52 -1.85 -4.89
CA TYR A 33 10.19 -0.89 -4.01
C TYR A 33 9.95 -1.15 -2.52
N PHE A 34 8.70 -1.41 -2.14
CA PHE A 34 8.30 -1.64 -0.74
C PHE A 34 8.38 -3.11 -0.33
N CYS A 35 8.93 -3.98 -1.17
CA CYS A 35 9.05 -5.44 -0.93
C CYS A 35 7.73 -6.09 -0.48
N VAL A 36 6.61 -5.66 -1.07
CA VAL A 36 5.26 -6.18 -0.78
C VAL A 36 4.65 -6.81 -2.03
N ASN A 37 3.84 -7.85 -1.86
CA ASN A 37 3.15 -8.49 -2.98
C ASN A 37 2.21 -7.49 -3.69
N GLY A 38 2.15 -7.53 -5.03
CA GLY A 38 1.27 -6.67 -5.82
C GLY A 38 -0.22 -6.77 -5.45
N GLY A 39 -0.68 -7.94 -4.99
CA GLY A 39 -2.04 -8.09 -4.45
C GLY A 39 -2.28 -7.26 -3.18
N THR A 40 -1.28 -7.15 -2.30
CA THR A 40 -1.32 -6.28 -1.12
C THR A 40 -1.37 -4.81 -1.53
N VAL A 41 -0.51 -4.40 -2.47
CA VAL A 41 -0.51 -3.03 -3.03
C VAL A 41 -1.88 -2.68 -3.62
N SER A 42 -2.47 -3.59 -4.41
CA SER A 42 -3.80 -3.39 -5.00
C SER A 42 -4.90 -3.22 -3.92
N LYS A 43 -4.87 -4.04 -2.87
CA LYS A 43 -5.80 -3.91 -1.73
C LYS A 43 -5.65 -2.58 -1.00
N ILE A 44 -4.42 -2.11 -0.77
CA ILE A 44 -4.13 -0.82 -0.13
C ILE A 44 -4.64 0.34 -1.00
N VAL A 45 -4.28 0.37 -2.28
CA VAL A 45 -4.66 1.44 -3.20
C VAL A 45 -6.18 1.56 -3.36
N ARG A 46 -6.89 0.42 -3.30
CA ARG A 46 -8.36 0.35 -3.34
C ARG A 46 -9.03 0.60 -1.98
N GLY A 47 -8.28 0.79 -0.90
CA GLY A 47 -8.82 0.97 0.45
C GLY A 47 -9.47 -0.28 1.04
N LEU A 48 -9.16 -1.46 0.49
CA LEU A 48 -9.59 -2.78 0.99
C LEU A 48 -8.65 -3.32 2.07
N ALA A 49 -7.48 -2.72 2.22
CA ALA A 49 -6.56 -2.92 3.32
C ALA A 49 -6.19 -1.56 3.92
N HIS A 50 -6.00 -1.54 5.24
CA HIS A 50 -5.60 -0.39 6.04
C HIS A 50 -6.61 0.76 5.93
N HIS A 51 -7.85 0.49 6.37
CA HIS A 51 -8.93 1.47 6.34
C HIS A 51 -8.54 2.79 7.02
N GLY A 52 -8.80 3.90 6.31
CA GLY A 52 -8.48 5.25 6.77
C GLY A 52 -7.00 5.62 6.69
N VAL A 53 -6.16 4.86 5.97
CA VAL A 53 -4.81 5.30 5.63
C VAL A 53 -4.86 6.25 4.44
N GLY A 54 -4.26 7.43 4.62
CA GLY A 54 -4.04 8.42 3.58
C GLY A 54 -2.62 8.35 3.01
N PRO A 55 -2.34 9.11 1.95
CA PRO A 55 -0.98 9.24 1.42
C PRO A 55 -0.05 9.83 2.48
N LEU A 56 1.09 9.18 2.69
CA LEU A 56 2.17 9.66 3.56
C LEU A 56 3.42 9.91 2.70
N PRO A 57 3.93 11.15 2.64
CA PRO A 57 5.20 11.45 1.97
C PRO A 57 6.37 10.73 2.66
N PHE A 58 7.43 10.50 1.89
CA PHE A 58 8.69 9.90 2.34
C PHE A 58 9.77 10.97 2.49
#